data_AF-A0A6C0JF76-F1
#
_entry.id   AF-A0A6C0JF76-F1
#
_cell.length_a   1.000
_cell.length_b   1.000
_cell.length_c   1.000
_cell.angle_alpha   90.00
_cell.angle_beta   90.00
_cell.angle_gamma   90.00
#
_symmetry.space_group_name_H-M   'P 1'
#
loop_
_entity.id
_entity.type
_entity.pdbx_description
1 polymer ?
#
loop_
_entity_poly.entity_id
_entity_poly.type
_entity_poly.pdbx_seq_one_letter_code
_entity_poly.pdbx_strand_id
1 'polypeptide(L)'
;MLDLYNKRYSRETLKKYIYSVKLIDILKSQKLDITFIVRYILNPKYQLNEIDEYINVDTVFFYQTHIDKNKLREALANYNSDDDSIEDFESVSKKN
;
A
#
# COMPACT_ATOMS: atom_id res chain seq x y z
N MET A 1 3.33 4.51 -17.27
CA MET A 1 2.62 5.04 -16.09
C MET A 1 1.30 4.28 -15.96
N LEU A 2 0.99 3.75 -14.78
CA LEU A 2 -0.24 2.97 -14.55
C LEU A 2 -1.43 3.94 -14.42
N ASP A 3 -2.52 3.73 -15.15
CA ASP A 3 -3.68 4.63 -15.15
C ASP A 3 -4.65 4.29 -14.01
N LEU A 4 -4.29 4.72 -12.80
CA LEU A 4 -5.02 4.46 -11.57
C LEU A 4 -6.39 5.14 -11.51
N TYR A 5 -6.58 6.26 -12.22
CA TYR A 5 -7.79 7.09 -12.13
C TYR A 5 -8.95 6.52 -12.96
N ASN A 6 -8.66 5.93 -14.12
CA ASN A 6 -9.69 5.40 -15.01
C ASN A 6 -9.82 3.88 -14.94
N LYS A 7 -8.84 3.17 -14.34
CA LYS A 7 -8.81 1.71 -14.31
C LYS A 7 -8.67 1.18 -12.89
N ARG A 8 -9.37 0.08 -12.62
CA ARG A 8 -9.22 -0.72 -11.41
C ARG A 8 -8.31 -1.89 -11.71
N TYR A 9 -7.32 -2.10 -10.85
CA TYR A 9 -6.31 -3.13 -11.06
C TYR A 9 -6.39 -4.23 -10.02
N SER A 10 -5.94 -5.42 -10.41
CA SER A 10 -5.79 -6.54 -9.48
C SER A 10 -4.70 -6.24 -8.45
N ARG A 11 -4.79 -6.90 -7.29
CA ARG A 11 -3.78 -6.83 -6.24
C ARG A 11 -2.36 -7.14 -6.76
N GLU A 12 -2.22 -8.14 -7.62
CA GLU A 12 -0.93 -8.51 -8.22
C GLU A 12 -0.35 -7.38 -9.08
N THR A 13 -1.20 -6.72 -9.86
CA THR A 13 -0.79 -5.58 -10.68
C THR A 13 -0.37 -4.41 -9.80
N LEU A 14 -1.14 -4.08 -8.76
CA LEU A 14 -0.78 -3.01 -7.83
C LEU A 14 0.54 -3.31 -7.10
N LYS A 15 0.76 -4.57 -6.70
CA LYS A 15 2.03 -5.01 -6.11
C LYS A 15 3.20 -4.84 -7.09
N LYS A 16 3.04 -5.25 -8.35
CA LYS A 16 4.10 -5.15 -9.37
C LYS A 16 4.56 -3.72 -9.60
N TYR A 17 3.63 -2.76 -9.54
CA TYR A 17 3.90 -1.35 -9.79
C TYR A 17 4.03 -0.51 -8.52
N ILE A 18 4.10 -1.13 -7.33
CA ILE A 18 4.05 -0.43 -6.03
C ILE A 18 5.16 0.61 -5.88
N TYR A 19 6.33 0.37 -6.48
CA TYR A 19 7.47 1.29 -6.49
C TYR A 19 7.43 2.35 -7.59
N SER A 20 6.51 2.21 -8.56
CA SER A 20 6.43 3.06 -9.76
C SER A 20 5.28 4.06 -9.71
N VAL A 21 4.45 4.01 -8.67
CA VAL A 21 3.31 4.91 -8.47
C VAL A 21 3.27 5.37 -7.02
N LYS A 22 2.66 6.53 -6.77
CA LYS A 22 2.55 7.04 -5.40
C LYS A 22 1.51 6.22 -4.63
N LEU A 23 1.82 5.87 -3.38
CA LEU A 23 0.89 5.09 -2.56
C LEU A 23 -0.40 5.86 -2.31
N ILE A 24 -0.32 7.19 -2.17
CA ILE A 24 -1.49 8.05 -2.04
C ILE A 24 -2.44 7.96 -3.24
N ASP A 25 -1.91 7.78 -4.46
CA ASP A 25 -2.72 7.65 -5.67
C ASP A 25 -3.43 6.29 -5.69
N ILE A 26 -2.76 5.22 -5.26
CA ILE A 26 -3.40 3.90 -5.08
C ILE A 26 -4.51 4.01 -4.03
N LEU A 27 -4.21 4.63 -2.88
CA LEU A 27 -5.15 4.77 -1.77
C LEU A 27 -6.41 5.58 -2.14
N LYS A 28 -6.28 6.59 -2.99
CA LYS A 28 -7.43 7.39 -3.46
C LYS A 28 -8.25 6.67 -4.52
N SER A 29 -7.58 5.96 -5.41
CA SER A 29 -8.15 5.53 -6.68
C SER A 29 -8.59 4.06 -6.70
N GLN A 30 -8.13 3.23 -5.76
CA GLN A 30 -8.41 1.79 -5.73
C GLN A 30 -9.27 1.45 -4.51
N LYS A 31 -10.13 0.42 -4.62
CA LYS A 31 -10.84 -0.14 -3.47
C LYS A 31 -9.94 -1.22 -2.88
N LEU A 32 -9.30 -0.92 -1.76
CA LEU A 32 -8.30 -1.79 -1.15
C LEU A 32 -8.92 -2.65 -0.05
N ASP A 33 -8.32 -3.81 0.19
CA ASP A 33 -8.60 -4.64 1.34
C ASP A 33 -7.63 -4.35 2.50
N ILE A 34 -8.02 -4.71 3.71
CA ILE A 34 -7.23 -4.47 4.94
C ILE A 34 -5.83 -5.07 4.82
N THR A 35 -5.70 -6.25 4.22
CA THR A 35 -4.40 -6.92 4.08
C THR A 35 -3.48 -6.11 3.18
N PHE A 36 -3.98 -5.61 2.06
CA PHE A 36 -3.18 -4.77 1.18
C PHE A 36 -2.74 -3.46 1.85
N ILE A 37 -3.66 -2.83 2.58
CA ILE A 37 -3.39 -1.59 3.30
C ILE A 37 -2.26 -1.78 4.32
N VAL A 38 -2.37 -2.81 5.17
CA VAL A 38 -1.38 -3.06 6.23
C VAL A 38 -0.02 -3.42 5.64
N ARG A 39 0.01 -4.26 4.61
CA ARG A 39 1.27 -4.77 4.03
C ARG A 39 2.04 -3.75 3.21
N TYR A 40 1.34 -2.86 2.50
CA TYR A 40 1.94 -1.96 1.51
C TYR A 40 1.69 -0.48 1.77
N ILE A 41 0.48 -0.08 2.16
CA ILE A 41 0.11 1.35 2.27
C ILE A 41 0.62 1.95 3.59
N LEU A 42 0.45 1.24 4.70
CA LEU A 42 0.87 1.64 6.04
C LEU A 42 2.25 1.10 6.43
N ASN A 43 2.94 0.44 5.49
CA ASN A 43 4.26 -0.11 5.73
C ASN A 43 5.32 0.93 5.31
N PRO A 44 6.12 1.45 6.26
CA PRO A 44 7.12 2.48 5.97
C PRO A 44 8.13 2.09 4.89
N LYS A 45 8.40 0.78 4.69
CA LYS A 45 9.31 0.29 3.65
C LYS A 45 8.89 0.67 2.23
N TYR A 46 7.59 0.94 2.01
CA TYR A 46 7.05 1.33 0.70
C TYR A 46 6.75 2.82 0.59
N GLN A 47 6.78 3.57 1.70
CA GLN A 47 6.50 5.01 1.75
C GLN A 47 7.74 5.82 1.35
N LEU A 48 8.22 5.62 0.12
CA LEU A 48 9.50 6.13 -0.35
C LEU A 48 9.48 7.62 -0.75
N ASN A 49 8.30 8.24 -0.83
CA ASN A 49 8.15 9.64 -1.21
C ASN A 49 7.67 10.46 0.00
N GLU A 50 8.08 11.73 0.09
CA GLU A 50 7.69 12.66 1.17
C GLU A 50 6.17 12.71 1.40
N ILE A 51 5.37 12.64 0.34
CA ILE A 51 3.90 12.64 0.45
C ILE A 51 3.37 11.33 1.06
N ASP A 52 4.03 10.21 0.74
CA ASP A 52 3.61 8.89 1.19
C ASP A 52 3.99 8.65 2.66
N GLU A 53 5.01 9.33 3.20
CA GLU A 53 5.40 9.31 4.62
C GLU A 53 4.29 9.81 5.56
N TYR A 54 3.40 10.68 5.08
CA TYR A 54 2.25 11.18 5.85
C TYR A 54 1.04 10.24 5.82
N ILE A 55 1.13 9.10 5.13
CA ILE A 55 0.03 8.12 5.08
C ILE A 55 0.00 7.37 6.41
N ASN A 56 -1.04 7.64 7.20
CA ASN A 56 -1.33 6.97 8.45
C ASN A 56 -2.75 6.38 8.43
N VAL A 57 -3.14 5.76 9.55
CA VAL A 57 -4.42 5.09 9.72
C VAL A 57 -5.60 6.05 9.48
N ASP A 58 -5.50 7.32 9.89
CA ASP A 58 -6.55 8.31 9.64
C ASP A 58 -6.63 8.73 8.17
N THR A 59 -5.48 8.85 7.48
CA THR A 59 -5.42 9.03 6.02
C THR A 59 -6.11 7.87 5.29
N VAL A 60 -5.90 6.63 5.76
CA VAL A 60 -6.58 5.46 5.20
C VAL A 60 -8.09 5.58 5.36
N PHE A 61 -8.60 5.92 6.54
CA PHE A 61 -10.05 6.05 6.73
C PHE A 61 -10.68 7.17 5.93
N PHE A 62 -9.96 8.26 5.73
CA PHE A 62 -10.45 9.36 4.92
C PHE A 62 -10.75 8.93 3.48
N TYR A 63 -9.91 8.08 2.88
CA TYR A 63 -10.08 7.61 1.50
C TYR A 63 -10.79 6.26 1.37
N GLN A 64 -10.69 5.38 2.36
CA GLN A 64 -11.20 4.01 2.35
C GLN A 64 -12.29 3.86 3.42
N THR A 65 -13.38 4.61 3.28
CA THR A 65 -14.48 4.66 4.25
C THR A 65 -15.23 3.32 4.42
N HIS A 66 -15.04 2.36 3.52
CA HIS A 66 -15.57 1.00 3.66
C HIS A 66 -14.76 0.10 4.61
N ILE A 67 -13.58 0.54 5.05
CA ILE A 67 -12.73 -0.24 5.96
C ILE A 67 -13.21 -0.06 7.40
N ASP A 68 -13.38 -1.18 8.10
CA ASP A 68 -13.67 -1.17 9.54
C ASP A 68 -12.42 -0.76 10.33
N LYS A 69 -12.59 0.25 11.18
CA LYS A 69 -11.50 0.85 11.96
C LYS A 69 -10.90 -0.07 13.00
N ASN A 70 -11.71 -0.90 13.63
CA ASN A 70 -11.24 -1.86 14.62
C ASN A 70 -10.49 -3.00 13.93
N LYS A 71 -11.03 -3.52 12.83
CA LYS A 71 -10.37 -4.59 12.06
C LYS A 71 -9.03 -4.15 11.48
N LEU A 72 -8.92 -2.90 11.01
CA LEU A 72 -7.64 -2.38 10.52
C LEU A 72 -6.59 -2.30 11.63
N ARG A 73 -6.99 -1.83 12.82
CA ARG A 73 -6.07 -1.74 13.98
C ARG A 73 -5.64 -3.10 14.48
N GLU A 74 -6.57 -4.05 14.56
CA GLU A 74 -6.27 -5.44 14.90
C GLU A 74 -5.31 -6.06 13.88
N ALA A 75 -5.58 -5.86 12.59
CA ALA A 75 -4.70 -6.36 11.53
C ALA A 75 -3.30 -5.72 11.61
N LEU A 76 -3.20 -4.43 11.91
CA LEU A 76 -1.93 -3.73 12.06
C LEU A 76 -1.16 -4.21 13.31
N ALA A 77 -1.84 -4.44 14.43
CA ALA A 77 -1.22 -4.93 15.66
C ALA A 77 -0.72 -6.38 15.54
N ASN A 78 -1.42 -7.20 14.75
CA ASN A 78 -1.04 -8.59 14.48
C ASN A 78 -0.08 -8.73 13.28
N TYR A 79 0.23 -7.63 12.59
CA TYR A 79 1.09 -7.67 11.42
C TYR A 79 2.55 -7.76 11.83
N ASN A 80 3.19 -8.87 11.47
CA ASN A 80 4.63 -8.99 11.53
C ASN A 80 5.22 -8.70 10.14
N SER A 81 6.03 -7.65 10.02
CA SER A 81 6.64 -7.25 8.75
C SER A 81 7.67 -8.25 8.22
N ASP A 82 8.13 -9.17 9.06
CA ASP A 82 9.10 -10.20 8.69
C ASP A 82 8.45 -11.37 7.92
N ASP A 83 7.11 -11.49 7.96
CA ASP A 83 6.37 -12.50 7.19
C ASP A 83 6.24 -12.15 5.69
N ASP A 84 6.31 -10.86 5.34
CA ASP A 84 6.33 -10.42 3.95
C ASP A 84 7.77 -10.19 3.50
N SER A 85 8.52 -11.28 3.42
CA SER A 85 9.77 -11.39 2.66
C SER A 85 9.46 -11.21 1.17
N ILE A 86 9.21 -9.97 0.79
CA ILE A 86 9.19 -9.57 -0.62
C ILE A 86 10.65 -9.49 -1.05
N GLU A 87 10.96 -10.09 -2.21
CA GLU A 87 12.27 -9.99 -2.84
C GLU A 87 12.81 -8.57 -2.66
N ASP A 88 13.97 -8.49 -2.02
CA ASP A 88 14.59 -7.26 -1.56
C ASP A 88 14.45 -6.17 -2.61
N PHE A 89 14.01 -4.97 -2.22
CA PHE A 89 13.96 -3.81 -3.12
C PHE A 89 15.32 -3.61 -3.84
N GLU A 90 16.43 -3.95 -3.17
CA GLU A 90 17.76 -4.05 -3.78
C GLU A 90 17.85 -5.02 -4.96
N SER A 91 17.21 -6.19 -4.87
CA SER A 91 17.21 -7.20 -5.94
C SER A 91 16.40 -6.76 -7.16
N VAL A 92 15.35 -5.97 -6.95
CA VAL A 92 14.51 -5.43 -8.04
C VAL A 92 15.13 -4.18 -8.66
N SER A 93 15.72 -3.29 -7.86
CA SER A 93 16.37 -2.06 -8.33
C SER A 93 17.70 -2.30 -9.07
N LYS A 94 18.44 -3.36 -8.73
CA LYS A 94 19.68 -3.75 -9.43
C LYS A 94 19.45 -4.47 -10.78
N LYS A 95 18.20 -4.76 -11.15
CA LYS A 95 17.85 -5.47 -12.40
C LYS A 95 17.62 -4.56 -13.62
N ASN A 96 17.84 -3.25 -13.49
CA ASN A 96 17.78 -2.29 -14.60
C ASN A 96 19.15 -1.74 -14.96
#